data_AF-A0AB35WZ49-F1
#
_entry.id   AF-A0AB35WZ49-F1
#
_cell.length_a   1.000
_cell.length_b   1.000
_cell.length_c   1.000
_cell.angle_alpha   90.00
_cell.angle_beta   90.00
_cell.angle_gamma   90.00
#
_symmetry.space_group_name_H-M   'P 1'
#
loop_
_entity.id
_entity.type
_entity.pdbx_description
1 polymer ?
#
loop_
_entity_poly.entity_id
_entity_poly.type
_entity_poly.pdbx_seq_one_letter_code
_entity_poly.pdbx_strand_id
1 'polypeptide(L)' 'MTTRTRKRDVEIRAARGNKLTAKSWLTEAPLRMLMN' A
#
# COMPACT_ATOMS: atom_id res chain seq x y z
N MET A 1 -6.21 -25.08 1.31
CA MET A 1 -5.07 -24.15 1.19
C MET A 1 -5.24 -23.37 -0.10
N THR A 2 -5.36 -22.04 -0.03
CA THR A 2 -5.45 -21.20 -1.23
C THR A 2 -4.05 -21.03 -1.83
N THR A 3 -3.88 -21.40 -3.10
CA THR A 3 -2.60 -21.29 -3.80
C THR A 3 -2.18 -19.83 -3.93
N ARG A 4 -1.02 -19.47 -3.36
CA ARG A 4 -0.51 -18.09 -3.39
C ARG A 4 0.08 -17.77 -4.75
N THR A 5 -0.66 -17.07 -5.60
CA THR A 5 -0.19 -16.62 -6.92
C THR A 5 0.54 -15.28 -6.81
N ARG A 6 1.65 -15.11 -7.53
CA ARG A 6 2.41 -13.84 -7.54
C ARG A 6 1.76 -12.76 -8.39
N LYS A 7 1.05 -13.15 -9.46
CA LYS A 7 0.45 -12.24 -10.42
C LYS A 7 -0.95 -11.85 -9.96
N ARG A 8 -1.20 -10.55 -9.88
CA ARG A 8 -2.53 -9.94 -9.70
C ARG A 8 -2.67 -8.83 -10.73
N ASP A 9 -3.77 -8.82 -11.47
CA ASP A 9 -4.07 -7.80 -12.46
C ASP A 9 -4.84 -6.65 -11.80
N VAL A 10 -4.10 -5.77 -11.11
CA VAL A 10 -4.65 -4.63 -10.37
C VAL A 10 -3.70 -3.45 -10.49
N GLU A 11 -4.26 -2.24 -10.60
CA GLU A 11 -3.48 -1.01 -10.52
C GLU A 11 -3.19 -0.67 -9.05
N ILE A 12 -1.91 -0.49 -8.72
CA ILE A 12 -1.46 -0.09 -7.37
C ILE A 12 -1.02 1.38 -7.44
N ARG A 13 -1.51 2.20 -6.51
CA ARG A 13 -1.16 3.62 -6.38
C ARG A 13 -1.08 4.01 -4.91
N ALA A 14 -0.18 4.93 -4.60
CA ALA A 14 -0.07 5.49 -3.25
C ALA A 14 -1.26 6.39 -2.88
N ALA A 15 -1.65 6.37 -1.61
CA ALA A 15 -2.63 7.31 -1.06
C ALA A 15 -2.12 8.76 -1.16
N ARG A 16 -3.05 9.72 -1.33
CA ARG A 16 -2.75 11.16 -1.48
C ARG A 16 -3.45 11.98 -0.38
N GLY A 17 -2.93 13.18 -0.12
CA GLY A 17 -3.42 14.07 0.94
C GLY A 17 -2.99 13.65 2.36
N ASN A 18 -3.53 14.36 3.35
CA ASN A 18 -3.11 14.30 4.76
C ASN A 18 -3.86 13.24 5.60
N LYS A 19 -4.80 12.51 5.00
CA LYS A 19 -5.51 11.42 5.68
C LYS A 19 -4.56 10.21 5.80
N LEU A 20 -4.40 9.72 7.03
CA LEU A 20 -3.57 8.54 7.32
C LEU A 20 -4.35 7.25 7.10
N THR A 21 -3.71 6.27 6.48
CA THR A 21 -4.19 4.88 6.38
C THR A 21 -3.57 4.00 7.47
N ALA A 22 -2.32 4.30 7.84
CA ALA A 22 -1.64 3.73 8.98
C ALA A 22 -1.87 4.56 10.26
N LYS A 23 -1.37 4.07 11.40
CA LYS A 23 -1.56 4.73 12.71
C LYS A 23 -0.64 5.94 12.93
N SER A 24 0.39 6.11 12.11
CA SER A 24 1.36 7.20 12.25
C SER A 24 2.03 7.53 10.92
N TRP A 25 2.59 8.74 10.81
CA TRP A 25 3.39 9.13 9.64
C TRP A 25 4.61 8.25 9.40
N LEU A 26 5.24 7.75 10.46
CA LEU A 26 6.38 6.84 10.36
C LEU A 26 6.03 5.53 9.64
N THR A 27 4.79 5.08 9.75
CA THR A 27 4.31 3.84 9.10
C THR A 27 3.57 4.12 7.79
N GLU A 28 2.99 5.31 7.63
CA GLU A 28 2.35 5.77 6.40
C GLU A 28 3.37 6.06 5.28
N ALA A 29 4.49 6.71 5.61
CA ALA A 29 5.52 7.07 4.63
C ALA A 29 6.08 5.86 3.87
N PRO A 30 6.60 4.80 4.53
CA PRO A 30 7.10 3.62 3.82
C PRO A 30 5.99 2.87 3.08
N LEU A 31 4.76 2.86 3.60
CA LEU A 31 3.60 2.25 2.91
C LEU A 31 3.32 2.94 1.57
N ARG A 32 3.33 4.29 1.55
CA ARG A 32 3.17 5.07 0.31
C ARG A 32 4.31 4.85 -0.66
N MET A 33 5.54 4.71 -0.17
CA MET A 33 6.71 4.41 -1.02
C MET A 33 6.64 3.01 -1.63
N LEU A 34 6.11 2.01 -0.92
CA LEU A 34 5.90 0.67 -1.47
C LEU A 34 4.83 0.63 -2.57
N MET A 35 3.79 1.47 -2.45
CA MET A 35 2.67 1.53 -3.39
C MET A 35 2.90 2.46 -4.58
N ASN A 36 3.94 3.31 -4.54
CA ASN A 36 4.30 4.24 -5.60
C ASN A 36 5.17 3.55 -6.64
#